data_AF-A0A834MGP4-F1
#
_entry.id   AF-A0A834MGP4-F1
#
_cell.length_a   1.000
_cell.length_b   1.000
_cell.length_c   1.000
_cell.angle_alpha   90.00
_cell.angle_beta   90.00
_cell.angle_gamma   90.00
#
_symmetry.space_group_name_H-M   'P 1'
#
loop_
_entity.id
_entity.type
_entity.pdbx_description
1 polymer ?
#
loop_
_entity_poly.entity_id
_entity_poly.type
_entity_poly.pdbx_seq_one_letter_code
_entity_poly.pdbx_strand_id
1 'polypeptide(L)'
;MTAIIFRIILIGVLVTSCFSGEITKVTPDHFPYQALVAANIESASGALISTKHVITLANYINGSATVTVYLGFRNIPHYAKNLNEIQGQIIKSKEIIIHKNFVNIGGKYINNVAIVVLNRTVQLSSSVRPIDLSTEPPLPGLYANISGWKARVDNPLQYYPVRLHDIDTCIYQYGNSILQTQELCFQKFSSLSLNLVGNPLTNNNRLIGFLTYSLRCVISSTNCNADNAIINLFPYVKWIHTQIGIEVNSLDSGDSSSTREHKMINKILNNDIKQSEELQRLSQLMEVKSSECKTCCSNISDLQQIVQEMKENYGRVKKDLGAVLLVQNMEEKKHNDIITDIKRMNETVHNLLQKLSVISMLPDET
;
A
#
# COMPACT_ATOMS: atom_id res chain seq x y z
N MET A 1 3.60 45.57 5.01
CA MET A 1 3.47 44.28 4.30
C MET A 1 4.46 43.21 4.78
N THR A 2 5.59 43.59 5.40
CA THR A 2 6.64 42.69 5.90
C THR A 2 6.35 42.02 7.25
N ALA A 3 5.49 42.58 8.11
CA ALA A 3 5.17 42.02 9.42
C ALA A 3 4.17 40.84 9.41
N ILE A 4 3.35 40.71 8.36
CA ILE A 4 2.34 39.64 8.23
C ILE A 4 2.99 38.36 7.70
N ILE A 5 3.93 38.49 6.76
CA ILE A 5 4.72 37.37 6.22
C ILE A 5 5.57 36.74 7.33
N PHE A 6 6.13 37.54 8.24
CA PHE A 6 6.91 37.03 9.37
C PHE A 6 6.06 36.29 10.41
N ARG A 7 4.78 36.65 10.60
CA ARG A 7 3.85 35.91 11.48
C ARG A 7 3.35 34.61 10.86
N ILE A 8 3.17 34.54 9.55
CA ILE A 8 2.80 33.31 8.84
C ILE A 8 3.99 32.33 8.81
N ILE A 9 5.22 32.83 8.68
CA ILE A 9 6.43 31.99 8.77
C ILE A 9 6.66 31.53 10.22
N LEU A 10 6.39 32.34 11.25
CA LEU A 10 6.50 31.90 12.64
C LEU A 10 5.44 30.83 13.01
N ILE A 11 4.21 30.95 12.49
CA ILE A 11 3.16 29.93 12.65
C ILE A 11 3.50 28.67 11.82
N GLY A 12 4.08 28.83 10.63
CA GLY A 12 4.55 27.72 9.79
C GLY A 12 5.76 26.97 10.38
N VAL A 13 6.65 27.66 11.10
CA VAL A 13 7.81 27.08 11.78
C VAL A 13 7.45 26.50 13.15
N LEU A 14 6.35 26.95 13.78
CA LEU A 14 5.84 26.36 15.03
C LEU A 14 5.01 25.08 14.83
N VAL A 15 4.51 24.79 13.62
CA VAL A 15 3.80 23.51 13.33
C VAL A 15 4.76 22.38 12.93
N THR A 16 6.04 22.68 12.66
CA THR A 16 7.11 21.68 12.53
C THR A 16 7.74 21.26 13.86
N SER A 17 7.06 21.54 14.97
CA SER A 17 7.43 21.04 16.30
C SER A 17 6.96 19.60 16.47
N CYS A 18 7.87 18.65 16.27
CA CYS A 18 7.88 17.36 16.97
C CYS A 18 6.51 16.68 17.16
N PHE A 19 5.88 16.20 16.08
CA PHE A 19 5.06 15.00 16.21
C PHE A 19 6.02 13.82 16.45
N SER A 20 6.56 13.69 17.65
CA SER A 20 6.87 12.38 18.18
C SER A 20 5.50 11.72 18.40
N GLY A 21 4.89 11.20 17.33
CA GLY A 21 3.54 10.67 17.36
C GLY A 21 3.47 9.56 18.39
N GLU A 22 2.97 9.86 19.58
CA GLU A 22 2.82 8.86 20.62
C GLU A 22 1.75 7.87 20.13
N ILE A 23 2.01 6.58 20.34
CA ILE A 23 0.99 5.57 20.04
C ILE A 23 -0.23 5.87 20.91
N THR A 24 -1.39 6.05 20.27
CA THR A 24 -2.62 6.41 20.97
C THR A 24 -3.33 5.16 21.45
N LYS A 25 -3.62 5.08 22.75
CA LYS A 25 -4.43 4.01 23.34
C LYS A 25 -5.90 4.25 23.00
N VAL A 26 -6.61 3.17 22.66
CA VAL A 26 -8.01 3.22 22.25
C VAL A 26 -8.80 2.09 22.88
N THR A 27 -10.12 2.22 22.80
CA THR A 27 -11.07 1.16 23.13
C THR A 27 -11.50 0.40 21.87
N PRO A 28 -12.01 -0.83 22.00
CA PRO A 28 -12.33 -1.69 20.85
C PRO A 28 -13.41 -1.13 19.92
N ASP A 29 -14.25 -0.21 20.40
CA ASP A 29 -15.25 0.50 19.60
C ASP A 29 -14.67 1.42 18.52
N HIS A 30 -13.41 1.84 18.65
CA HIS A 30 -12.72 2.61 17.61
C HIS A 30 -12.29 1.73 16.44
N PHE A 31 -11.98 0.45 16.71
CA PHE A 31 -11.55 -0.54 15.72
C PHE A 31 -12.30 -1.87 15.95
N PRO A 32 -13.63 -1.89 15.73
CA PRO A 32 -14.50 -2.99 16.17
C PRO A 32 -14.32 -4.28 15.37
N TYR A 33 -13.53 -4.22 14.29
CA TYR A 33 -13.12 -5.37 13.49
C TYR A 33 -11.86 -6.04 14.01
N GLN A 34 -11.13 -5.43 14.95
CA GLN A 34 -9.85 -5.94 15.43
C GLN A 34 -10.01 -7.35 16.02
N ALA A 35 -9.25 -8.29 15.47
CA ALA A 35 -9.22 -9.67 15.91
C ALA A 35 -7.82 -10.08 16.38
N LEU A 36 -7.75 -10.96 17.38
CA LEU A 36 -6.60 -11.82 17.60
C LEU A 36 -6.97 -13.24 17.13
N VAL A 37 -6.11 -13.84 16.31
CA VAL A 37 -6.23 -15.22 15.85
C VAL A 37 -5.11 -16.02 16.50
N ALA A 38 -5.46 -16.92 17.40
CA ALA A 38 -4.52 -17.76 18.13
C ALA A 38 -4.54 -19.21 17.64
N ALA A 39 -3.37 -19.70 17.26
CA ALA A 39 -3.10 -21.06 16.82
C ALA A 39 -2.06 -21.69 17.76
N ASN A 40 -2.50 -22.56 18.68
CA ASN A 40 -1.63 -23.15 19.71
C ASN A 40 -0.83 -22.08 20.48
N ILE A 41 0.50 -22.03 20.27
CA ILE A 41 1.44 -21.09 20.92
C ILE A 41 1.69 -19.81 20.10
N GLU A 42 1.19 -19.75 18.86
CA GLU A 42 1.37 -18.61 17.98
C GLU A 42 0.08 -17.78 17.89
N SER A 43 0.24 -16.49 17.63
CA SER A 43 -0.90 -15.61 17.42
C SER A 43 -0.54 -14.51 16.44
N ALA A 44 -1.47 -14.20 15.54
CA ALA A 44 -1.44 -13.03 14.69
C ALA A 44 -2.70 -12.21 14.95
N SER A 45 -2.64 -10.93 14.63
CA SER A 45 -3.86 -10.14 14.54
C SER A 45 -4.57 -10.37 13.20
N GLY A 46 -5.77 -9.84 13.05
CA GLY A 46 -6.59 -9.96 11.87
C GLY A 46 -7.77 -8.99 11.94
N ALA A 47 -8.68 -9.13 10.99
CA ALA A 47 -9.87 -8.30 10.90
C ALA A 47 -11.13 -9.13 10.64
N LEU A 48 -12.19 -8.84 11.39
CA LEU A 48 -13.53 -9.32 11.10
C LEU A 48 -14.03 -8.66 9.82
N ILE A 49 -14.38 -9.43 8.79
CA ILE A 49 -14.86 -8.93 7.49
C ILE A 49 -16.31 -9.29 7.18
N SER A 50 -16.91 -10.14 8.02
CA SER A 50 -18.36 -10.38 8.06
C SER A 50 -18.72 -10.97 9.42
N THR A 51 -19.99 -11.25 9.70
CA THR A 51 -20.39 -11.88 10.97
C THR A 51 -19.86 -13.30 11.17
N LYS A 52 -19.27 -13.92 10.14
CA LYS A 52 -18.78 -15.31 10.14
C LYS A 52 -17.33 -15.48 9.67
N HIS A 53 -16.66 -14.42 9.24
CA HIS A 53 -15.35 -14.53 8.60
C HIS A 53 -14.37 -13.51 9.16
N VAL A 54 -13.19 -14.00 9.55
CA VAL A 54 -12.03 -13.18 9.91
C VAL A 54 -10.94 -13.42 8.87
N ILE A 55 -10.31 -12.36 8.39
CA ILE A 55 -9.14 -12.45 7.52
C ILE A 55 -7.87 -12.15 8.32
N THR A 56 -6.80 -12.90 8.04
CA THR A 56 -5.51 -12.81 8.73
C THR A 56 -4.39 -13.34 7.81
N LEU A 57 -3.19 -13.51 8.36
CA LEU A 57 -2.02 -14.04 7.66
C LEU A 57 -1.98 -15.57 7.70
N ALA A 58 -1.68 -16.19 6.57
CA ALA A 58 -1.63 -17.64 6.43
C ALA A 58 -0.48 -18.29 7.22
N ASN A 59 0.69 -17.66 7.26
CA ASN A 59 1.91 -18.22 7.83
C ASN A 59 1.81 -18.54 9.33
N TYR A 60 0.83 -17.96 10.05
CA TYR A 60 0.60 -18.21 11.47
C TYR A 60 -0.40 -19.33 11.75
N ILE A 61 -1.21 -19.71 10.77
CA ILE A 61 -2.33 -20.66 10.98
C ILE A 61 -2.32 -21.82 9.99
N ASN A 62 -1.42 -21.82 9.01
CA ASN A 62 -1.25 -22.92 8.07
C ASN A 62 -0.88 -24.22 8.83
N GLY A 63 -1.57 -25.31 8.50
CA GLY A 63 -1.41 -26.61 9.17
C GLY A 63 -2.12 -26.73 10.53
N SER A 64 -2.77 -25.67 11.02
CA SER A 64 -3.57 -25.75 12.24
C SER A 64 -4.90 -26.44 11.98
N ALA A 65 -5.29 -27.38 12.85
CA ALA A 65 -6.61 -28.03 12.77
C ALA A 65 -7.76 -27.10 13.19
N THR A 66 -7.49 -26.23 14.18
CA THR A 66 -8.43 -25.22 14.66
C THR A 66 -7.67 -24.02 15.20
N VAL A 67 -8.31 -22.85 15.17
CA VAL A 67 -7.81 -21.62 15.79
C VAL A 67 -8.89 -21.00 16.67
N THR A 68 -8.48 -20.21 17.64
CA THR A 68 -9.38 -19.41 18.48
C THR A 68 -9.28 -17.95 18.09
N VAL A 69 -10.42 -17.34 17.82
CA VAL A 69 -10.58 -15.93 17.46
C VAL A 69 -11.10 -15.16 18.67
N TYR A 70 -10.45 -14.04 18.97
CA TYR A 70 -10.84 -13.10 20.03
C TYR A 70 -11.23 -11.77 19.41
N LEU A 71 -12.41 -11.26 19.74
CA LEU A 71 -12.99 -10.00 19.23
C LEU A 71 -13.45 -9.12 20.38
N GLY A 72 -13.34 -7.80 20.23
CA GLY A 72 -13.87 -6.83 21.21
C GLY A 72 -13.02 -6.65 22.48
N PHE A 73 -11.81 -7.20 22.53
CA PHE A 73 -10.92 -7.05 23.69
C PHE A 73 -10.14 -5.74 23.63
N ARG A 74 -10.02 -5.04 24.76
CA ARG A 74 -9.14 -3.87 24.91
C ARG A 74 -7.71 -4.33 25.12
N ASN A 75 -7.45 -5.16 26.12
CA ASN A 75 -6.11 -5.69 26.38
C ASN A 75 -5.88 -6.94 25.55
N ILE A 76 -4.62 -7.19 25.16
CA ILE A 76 -4.32 -8.35 24.31
C ILE A 76 -4.79 -9.66 24.98
N PRO A 77 -5.67 -10.44 24.32
CA PRO A 77 -6.29 -11.62 24.95
C PRO A 77 -5.37 -12.85 24.98
N HIS A 78 -4.06 -12.64 24.80
CA HIS A 78 -3.03 -13.67 25.01
C HIS A 78 -2.86 -14.03 26.50
N TYR A 79 -3.09 -13.08 27.40
CA TYR A 79 -2.97 -13.29 28.84
C TYR A 79 -4.32 -13.64 29.46
N ALA A 80 -4.38 -14.71 30.25
CA ALA A 80 -5.62 -15.20 30.87
C ALA A 80 -6.38 -14.13 31.66
N LYS A 81 -5.67 -13.21 32.34
CA LYS A 81 -6.26 -12.09 33.08
C LYS A 81 -7.09 -11.13 32.22
N ASN A 82 -6.82 -11.07 30.92
CA ASN A 82 -7.50 -10.19 29.97
C ASN A 82 -8.77 -10.83 29.38
N LEU A 83 -9.06 -12.10 29.69
CA LEU A 83 -10.21 -12.81 29.13
C LEU A 83 -11.55 -12.47 29.80
N ASN A 84 -11.54 -11.72 30.91
CA ASN A 84 -12.73 -11.35 31.67
C ASN A 84 -13.41 -10.06 31.16
N GLU A 85 -13.00 -9.54 30.01
CA GLU A 85 -13.63 -8.36 29.41
C GLU A 85 -15.04 -8.70 28.88
N ILE A 86 -16.07 -8.09 29.49
CA ILE A 86 -17.49 -8.42 29.29
C ILE A 86 -17.92 -8.31 27.82
N GLN A 87 -17.35 -7.36 27.08
CA GLN A 87 -17.66 -7.14 25.68
C GLN A 87 -16.90 -8.09 24.71
N GLY A 88 -15.95 -8.86 25.24
CA GLY A 88 -15.09 -9.77 24.49
C GLY A 88 -15.83 -11.03 24.02
N GLN A 89 -15.54 -11.47 22.80
CA GLN A 89 -16.08 -12.71 22.24
C GLN A 89 -14.94 -13.65 21.87
N ILE A 90 -15.03 -14.90 22.35
CA ILE A 90 -14.07 -15.97 22.08
C ILE A 90 -14.77 -17.06 21.25
N ILE A 91 -14.30 -17.27 20.03
CA ILE A 91 -14.97 -18.13 19.04
C ILE A 91 -13.94 -19.04 18.38
N LYS A 92 -14.23 -20.34 18.29
CA LYS A 92 -13.37 -21.28 17.57
C LYS A 92 -13.67 -21.26 16.07
N SER A 93 -12.65 -21.58 15.27
CA SER A 93 -12.86 -21.82 13.84
C SER A 93 -13.72 -23.06 13.60
N LYS A 94 -14.56 -22.97 12.57
CA LYS A 94 -15.15 -24.13 11.88
C LYS A 94 -14.19 -24.66 10.82
N GLU A 95 -13.58 -23.73 10.10
CA GLU A 95 -12.74 -24.01 8.93
C GLU A 95 -11.69 -22.91 8.78
N ILE A 96 -10.55 -23.28 8.22
CA ILE A 96 -9.46 -22.37 7.90
C ILE A 96 -9.18 -22.52 6.41
N ILE A 97 -9.31 -21.42 5.68
CA ILE A 97 -9.12 -21.35 4.24
C ILE A 97 -7.82 -20.61 3.97
N ILE A 98 -6.77 -21.35 3.63
CA ILE A 98 -5.48 -20.79 3.21
C ILE A 98 -5.56 -20.45 1.73
N HIS A 99 -4.98 -19.33 1.31
CA HIS A 99 -4.85 -19.05 -0.13
C HIS A 99 -4.10 -20.20 -0.82
N LYS A 100 -4.68 -20.77 -1.88
CA LYS A 100 -4.19 -22.01 -2.53
C LYS A 100 -2.73 -21.96 -3.01
N ASN A 101 -2.25 -20.77 -3.34
CA ASN A 101 -0.88 -20.53 -3.80
C ASN A 101 0.05 -20.02 -2.69
N PHE A 102 -0.34 -20.17 -1.42
CA PHE A 102 0.51 -19.81 -0.29
C PHE A 102 1.77 -20.68 -0.27
N VAL A 103 2.93 -20.04 -0.21
CA VAL A 103 4.22 -20.74 -0.12
C VAL A 103 5.24 -19.92 0.67
N ASN A 104 6.10 -20.62 1.42
CA ASN A 104 7.27 -20.03 2.07
C ASN A 104 8.53 -20.43 1.30
N ILE A 105 9.24 -19.44 0.74
CA ILE A 105 10.51 -19.64 0.05
C ILE A 105 11.58 -18.81 0.74
N GLY A 106 12.47 -19.45 1.50
CA GLY A 106 13.59 -18.77 2.16
C GLY A 106 13.16 -17.65 3.11
N GLY A 107 12.02 -17.80 3.81
CA GLY A 107 11.47 -16.79 4.70
C GLY A 107 10.56 -15.74 4.03
N LYS A 108 10.34 -15.85 2.71
CA LYS A 108 9.38 -15.03 1.97
C LYS A 108 8.04 -15.75 1.88
N TYR A 109 6.99 -15.11 2.38
CA TYR A 109 5.64 -15.66 2.37
C TYR A 109 4.84 -15.13 1.18
N ILE A 110 4.75 -15.92 0.12
CA ILE A 110 3.98 -15.58 -1.09
C ILE A 110 2.52 -15.96 -0.85
N ASN A 111 1.58 -15.09 -1.23
CA ASN A 111 0.14 -15.22 -0.99
C ASN A 111 -0.21 -15.45 0.49
N ASN A 112 0.40 -14.65 1.38
CA ASN A 112 0.28 -14.81 2.83
C ASN A 112 -1.06 -14.34 3.41
N VAL A 113 -2.17 -14.87 2.91
CA VAL A 113 -3.53 -14.49 3.30
C VAL A 113 -4.36 -15.73 3.59
N ALA A 114 -5.15 -15.68 4.66
CA ALA A 114 -6.05 -16.75 5.06
C ALA A 114 -7.37 -16.20 5.62
N ILE A 115 -8.44 -16.98 5.48
CA ILE A 115 -9.76 -16.70 6.03
C ILE A 115 -10.09 -17.76 7.08
N VAL A 116 -10.49 -17.31 8.26
CA VAL A 116 -11.03 -18.15 9.32
C VAL A 116 -12.55 -18.06 9.28
N VAL A 117 -13.20 -19.19 8.99
CA VAL A 117 -14.65 -19.34 9.08
C VAL A 117 -15.00 -19.66 10.53
N LEU A 118 -15.87 -18.85 11.15
CA LEU A 118 -16.25 -19.00 12.55
C LEU A 118 -17.32 -20.08 12.74
N ASN A 119 -17.23 -20.85 13.82
CA ASN A 119 -18.20 -21.91 14.12
C ASN A 119 -19.60 -21.40 14.49
N ARG A 120 -19.71 -20.12 14.87
CA ARG A 120 -20.97 -19.40 15.05
C ARG A 120 -20.83 -17.96 14.56
N THR A 121 -21.95 -17.31 14.30
CA THR A 121 -21.96 -15.86 14.02
C THR A 121 -21.53 -15.09 15.25
N VAL A 122 -20.77 -14.02 15.06
CA VAL A 122 -20.48 -13.05 16.13
C VAL A 122 -21.76 -12.30 16.50
N GLN A 123 -21.84 -11.85 17.75
CA GLN A 123 -22.86 -10.90 18.18
C GLN A 123 -22.34 -9.49 17.89
N LEU A 124 -23.04 -8.72 17.06
CA LEU A 124 -22.62 -7.36 16.75
C LEU A 124 -22.82 -6.44 17.97
N SER A 125 -21.86 -5.55 18.20
CA SER A 125 -21.90 -4.55 19.28
C SER A 125 -21.19 -3.28 18.83
N SER A 126 -20.99 -2.31 19.73
CA SER A 126 -20.09 -1.17 19.44
C SER A 126 -18.64 -1.64 19.24
N SER A 127 -18.22 -2.68 19.95
CA SER A 127 -16.84 -3.21 19.98
C SER A 127 -16.59 -4.37 19.01
N VAL A 128 -17.63 -4.90 18.37
CA VAL A 128 -17.53 -6.02 17.43
C VAL A 128 -18.39 -5.73 16.19
N ARG A 129 -17.73 -5.34 15.08
CA ARG A 129 -18.34 -5.06 13.78
C ARG A 129 -17.37 -5.39 12.66
N PRO A 130 -17.87 -5.91 11.52
CA PRO A 130 -17.00 -6.15 10.38
C PRO A 130 -16.49 -4.84 9.77
N ILE A 131 -15.36 -4.92 9.09
CA ILE A 131 -14.83 -3.88 8.22
C ILE A 131 -14.90 -4.34 6.75
N ASP A 132 -15.16 -3.39 5.86
CA ASP A 132 -15.12 -3.65 4.43
C ASP A 132 -13.67 -3.65 3.89
N LEU A 133 -13.42 -4.41 2.83
CA LEU A 133 -12.14 -4.35 2.11
C LEU A 133 -12.06 -3.07 1.28
N SER A 134 -10.84 -2.55 1.11
CA SER A 134 -10.54 -1.57 0.06
C SER A 134 -10.71 -2.25 -1.31
N THR A 135 -11.59 -1.70 -2.14
CA THR A 135 -11.84 -2.18 -3.50
C THR A 135 -11.00 -1.46 -4.56
N GLU A 136 -10.17 -0.51 -4.13
CA GLU A 136 -9.26 0.26 -4.97
C GLU A 136 -7.81 0.02 -4.53
N PRO A 137 -6.85 0.09 -5.47
CA PRO A 137 -5.45 0.03 -5.14
C PRO A 137 -5.08 1.23 -4.25
N PRO A 138 -4.39 1.02 -3.12
CA PRO A 138 -4.01 2.12 -2.25
C PRO A 138 -3.03 3.06 -2.98
N LEU A 139 -3.34 4.36 -2.97
CA LEU A 139 -2.52 5.36 -3.64
C LEU A 139 -1.26 5.71 -2.81
N PRO A 140 -0.11 5.95 -3.47
CA PRO A 140 1.06 6.50 -2.80
C PRO A 140 0.75 7.80 -2.07
N GLY A 141 1.29 7.96 -0.87
CA GLY A 141 1.06 9.12 -0.02
C GLY A 141 -0.24 9.09 0.78
N LEU A 142 -1.07 8.03 0.64
CA LEU A 142 -2.27 7.84 1.44
C LEU A 142 -1.94 7.76 2.94
N TYR A 143 -2.66 8.54 3.73
CA TYR A 143 -2.61 8.44 5.20
C TYR A 143 -3.54 7.33 5.68
N ALA A 144 -3.01 6.44 6.52
CA ALA A 144 -3.75 5.31 7.05
C ALA A 144 -3.39 5.10 8.54
N ASN A 145 -4.17 4.26 9.22
CA ASN A 145 -3.95 3.92 10.61
C ASN A 145 -3.61 2.44 10.73
N ILE A 146 -2.53 2.14 11.46
CA ILE A 146 -2.25 0.80 11.95
C ILE A 146 -2.83 0.71 13.36
N SER A 147 -3.73 -0.25 13.58
CA SER A 147 -4.31 -0.53 14.90
C SER A 147 -3.96 -1.94 15.37
N GLY A 148 -3.87 -2.13 16.69
CA GLY A 148 -3.64 -3.44 17.26
C GLY A 148 -2.84 -3.43 18.56
N TRP A 149 -2.17 -4.54 18.82
CA TRP A 149 -1.41 -4.75 20.04
C TRP A 149 0.08 -4.94 19.77
N LYS A 150 0.87 -5.00 20.82
CA LYS A 150 2.27 -5.42 20.78
C LYS A 150 2.35 -6.89 21.12
N ALA A 151 3.23 -7.61 20.44
CA ALA A 151 3.43 -9.03 20.73
C ALA A 151 4.10 -9.20 22.10
N ARG A 152 3.62 -10.17 22.90
CA ARG A 152 4.24 -10.60 24.17
C ARG A 152 4.44 -9.49 25.20
N VAL A 153 3.62 -8.44 25.14
CA VAL A 153 3.53 -7.38 26.13
C VAL A 153 2.09 -7.25 26.52
N ASP A 154 1.80 -7.16 27.81
CA ASP A 154 0.45 -6.85 28.27
C ASP A 154 0.15 -5.37 28.02
N ASN A 155 -0.50 -5.09 26.90
CA ASN A 155 -0.83 -3.73 26.49
C ASN A 155 -2.28 -3.60 26.01
N PRO A 156 -2.89 -2.42 26.20
CA PRO A 156 -4.19 -2.12 25.61
C PRO A 156 -4.06 -1.92 24.10
N LEU A 157 -5.20 -2.00 23.42
CA LEU A 157 -5.37 -1.69 22.01
C LEU A 157 -4.91 -0.27 21.73
N GLN A 158 -4.20 -0.13 20.63
CA GLN A 158 -3.45 1.05 20.29
C GLN A 158 -3.52 1.31 18.79
N TYR A 159 -3.25 2.55 18.36
CA TYR A 159 -3.04 2.85 16.95
C TYR A 159 -2.01 3.97 16.75
N TYR A 160 -1.49 4.06 15.52
CA TYR A 160 -0.71 5.19 15.06
C TYR A 160 -0.92 5.45 13.56
N PRO A 161 -0.79 6.70 13.10
CA PRO A 161 -0.88 7.03 11.70
C PRO A 161 0.40 6.68 10.95
N VAL A 162 0.23 6.29 9.69
CA VAL A 162 1.30 6.02 8.72
C VAL A 162 0.96 6.67 7.39
N ARG A 163 1.97 6.78 6.53
CA ARG A 163 1.81 7.24 5.15
C ARG A 163 2.39 6.21 4.20
N LEU A 164 1.58 5.70 3.29
CA LEU A 164 2.03 4.71 2.30
C LEU A 164 3.05 5.34 1.34
N HIS A 165 4.07 4.57 0.98
CA HIS A 165 5.02 4.91 -0.07
C HIS A 165 4.56 4.33 -1.42
N ASP A 166 5.08 4.90 -2.51
CA ASP A 166 5.07 4.21 -3.81
C ASP A 166 5.99 2.99 -3.80
N ILE A 167 5.74 2.07 -4.74
CA ILE A 167 6.48 0.82 -4.80
C ILE A 167 7.97 1.03 -5.10
N ASP A 168 8.33 2.04 -5.88
CA ASP A 168 9.73 2.36 -6.20
C ASP A 168 10.52 2.75 -4.96
N THR A 169 9.93 3.55 -4.08
CA THR A 169 10.50 3.89 -2.78
C THR A 169 10.69 2.64 -1.92
N CYS A 170 9.74 1.70 -1.95
CA CYS A 170 9.88 0.44 -1.23
C CYS A 170 10.98 -0.45 -1.80
N ILE A 171 11.10 -0.53 -3.12
CA ILE A 171 12.19 -1.26 -3.80
C ILE A 171 13.53 -0.63 -3.47
N TYR A 172 13.61 0.70 -3.44
CA TYR A 172 14.82 1.40 -3.03
C TYR A 172 15.21 1.07 -1.59
N GLN A 173 14.24 1.00 -0.66
CA GLN A 173 14.49 0.71 0.75
C GLN A 173 14.83 -0.75 1.05
N TYR A 174 14.15 -1.69 0.39
CA TYR A 174 14.17 -3.12 0.74
C TYR A 174 14.74 -4.03 -0.36
N GLY A 175 14.97 -3.52 -1.57
CA GLY A 175 15.46 -4.28 -2.71
C GLY A 175 14.63 -5.53 -2.96
N ASN A 176 15.29 -6.67 -3.07
CA ASN A 176 14.64 -7.96 -3.31
C ASN A 176 13.93 -8.53 -2.07
N SER A 177 13.99 -7.89 -0.90
CA SER A 177 13.27 -8.37 0.27
C SER A 177 11.77 -8.11 0.19
N ILE A 178 11.33 -7.04 -0.48
CA ILE A 178 9.90 -6.75 -0.64
C ILE A 178 9.29 -7.50 -1.82
N LEU A 179 8.11 -8.07 -1.61
CA LEU A 179 7.34 -8.82 -2.61
C LEU A 179 6.40 -7.85 -3.34
N GLN A 180 6.92 -7.20 -4.39
CA GLN A 180 6.34 -6.01 -5.01
C GLN A 180 4.87 -6.15 -5.49
N THR A 181 4.43 -7.37 -5.80
CA THR A 181 3.05 -7.62 -6.26
C THR A 181 2.04 -7.77 -5.13
N GLN A 182 2.49 -7.88 -3.88
CA GLN A 182 1.63 -8.19 -2.73
C GLN A 182 2.01 -7.43 -1.46
N GLU A 183 3.11 -6.69 -1.42
CA GLU A 183 3.56 -5.92 -0.26
C GLU A 183 3.71 -4.45 -0.60
N LEU A 184 3.46 -3.61 0.40
CA LEU A 184 3.68 -2.18 0.35
C LEU A 184 4.44 -1.75 1.60
N CYS A 185 5.19 -0.66 1.52
CA CYS A 185 5.87 -0.07 2.65
C CYS A 185 5.28 1.30 3.00
N PHE A 186 5.63 1.80 4.18
CA PHE A 186 5.10 3.06 4.69
C PHE A 186 6.11 3.81 5.54
N GLN A 187 5.93 5.12 5.59
CA GLN A 187 6.55 5.97 6.60
C GLN A 187 5.71 5.92 7.88
N LYS A 188 6.38 5.66 9.00
CA LYS A 188 5.82 5.75 10.34
C LYS A 188 6.08 7.12 10.96
N PHE A 189 5.10 7.68 11.66
CA PHE A 189 5.22 8.97 12.38
C PHE A 189 5.35 8.80 13.92
N SER A 190 5.70 7.60 14.37
CA SER A 190 5.88 7.23 15.78
C SER A 190 7.23 6.57 15.99
N SER A 191 7.87 6.79 17.14
CA SER A 191 9.07 6.04 17.54
C SER A 191 8.74 4.63 18.04
N LEU A 192 7.52 4.39 18.50
CA LEU A 192 7.05 3.09 18.99
C LEU A 192 6.48 2.26 17.83
N SER A 193 6.44 0.94 17.99
CA SER A 193 5.84 0.02 17.01
C SER A 193 4.81 -0.90 17.63
N LEU A 194 3.74 -1.19 16.89
CA LEU A 194 2.79 -2.25 17.20
C LEU A 194 3.28 -3.54 16.56
N ASN A 195 4.28 -4.17 17.18
CA ASN A 195 5.05 -5.27 16.63
C ASN A 195 4.31 -6.63 16.59
N LEU A 196 2.98 -6.67 16.74
CA LEU A 196 2.21 -7.88 16.45
C LEU A 196 1.88 -7.93 14.94
N VAL A 197 2.37 -8.96 14.27
CA VAL A 197 2.00 -9.28 12.88
C VAL A 197 0.49 -9.37 12.70
N GLY A 198 0.01 -9.05 11.51
CA GLY A 198 -1.43 -9.13 11.24
C GLY A 198 -2.20 -7.93 11.77
N ASN A 199 -1.54 -6.95 12.41
CA ASN A 199 -2.21 -5.72 12.83
C ASN A 199 -2.75 -5.00 11.57
N PRO A 200 -4.06 -4.70 11.49
CA PRO A 200 -4.68 -4.11 10.32
C PRO A 200 -4.20 -2.69 10.05
N LEU A 201 -3.97 -2.39 8.77
CA LEU A 201 -3.82 -1.05 8.24
C LEU A 201 -5.11 -0.65 7.53
N THR A 202 -5.68 0.49 7.94
CA THR A 202 -7.01 0.92 7.49
C THR A 202 -7.04 2.40 7.13
N ASN A 203 -7.90 2.76 6.18
CA ASN A 203 -8.20 4.14 5.82
C ASN A 203 -9.71 4.25 5.56
N ASN A 204 -10.36 5.30 6.06
CA ASN A 204 -11.79 5.56 5.81
C ASN A 204 -12.71 4.33 6.01
N ASN A 205 -12.52 3.59 7.11
CA ASN A 205 -13.24 2.35 7.42
C ASN A 205 -13.12 1.24 6.36
N ARG A 206 -12.01 1.24 5.61
CA ARG A 206 -11.64 0.19 4.65
C ARG A 206 -10.34 -0.46 5.07
N LEU A 207 -10.32 -1.79 5.02
CA LEU A 207 -9.13 -2.59 5.27
C LEU A 207 -8.25 -2.62 4.01
N ILE A 208 -7.04 -2.11 4.13
CA ILE A 208 -6.05 -2.09 3.04
C ILE A 208 -5.12 -3.29 3.13
N GLY A 209 -4.69 -3.63 4.33
CA GLY A 209 -3.63 -4.61 4.52
C GLY A 209 -3.36 -4.98 5.96
N PHE A 210 -2.33 -5.79 6.14
CA PHE A 210 -1.88 -6.22 7.46
C PHE A 210 -0.38 -6.03 7.61
N LEU A 211 0.03 -5.54 8.78
CA LEU A 211 1.42 -5.42 9.16
C LEU A 211 2.16 -6.77 9.01
N THR A 212 3.29 -6.74 8.31
CA THR A 212 4.18 -7.89 8.11
C THR A 212 5.60 -7.55 8.59
N TYR A 213 6.43 -8.56 8.82
CA TYR A 213 7.84 -8.41 9.21
C TYR A 213 8.75 -9.20 8.28
N SER A 214 10.06 -9.04 8.49
CA SER A 214 11.15 -9.74 7.80
C SER A 214 11.65 -9.05 6.53
N LEU A 215 11.33 -7.77 6.34
CA LEU A 215 12.01 -6.98 5.33
C LEU A 215 13.40 -6.56 5.81
N ARG A 216 14.40 -6.77 4.96
CA ARG A 216 15.76 -6.31 5.22
C ARG A 216 15.98 -4.98 4.50
N CYS A 217 16.37 -3.96 5.27
CA CYS A 217 16.82 -2.70 4.69
C CYS A 217 18.11 -2.89 3.91
N VAL A 218 18.13 -2.42 2.66
CA VAL A 218 19.33 -2.41 1.82
C VAL A 218 20.03 -1.06 1.84
N ILE A 219 19.36 -0.03 2.36
CA ILE A 219 19.91 1.31 2.59
C ILE A 219 20.13 1.57 4.08
N SER A 220 21.07 2.46 4.40
CA SER A 220 21.19 3.03 5.74
C SER A 220 20.33 4.29 5.84
N SER A 221 19.10 4.13 6.34
CA SER A 221 18.16 5.24 6.55
C SER A 221 17.34 5.00 7.80
N THR A 222 17.13 6.04 8.61
CA THR A 222 16.24 6.00 9.79
C THR A 222 14.78 5.71 9.42
N ASN A 223 14.41 5.95 8.16
CA ASN A 223 13.05 5.69 7.66
C ASN A 223 12.86 4.26 7.15
N CYS A 224 13.94 3.48 6.97
CA CYS A 224 13.85 2.07 6.62
C CYS A 224 13.89 1.21 7.88
N ASN A 225 12.80 0.49 8.16
CA ASN A 225 12.73 -0.46 9.27
C ASN A 225 12.08 -1.77 8.80
N ALA A 226 12.42 -2.88 9.46
CA ALA A 226 11.93 -4.22 9.11
C ALA A 226 10.41 -4.41 9.33
N ASP A 227 9.78 -3.49 10.05
CA ASP A 227 8.36 -3.45 10.40
C ASP A 227 7.58 -2.34 9.70
N ASN A 228 8.17 -1.64 8.74
CA ASN A 228 7.51 -0.58 7.97
C ASN A 228 6.84 -1.10 6.69
N ALA A 229 6.19 -2.28 6.76
CA ALA A 229 5.52 -2.87 5.61
C ALA A 229 4.25 -3.65 5.94
N ILE A 230 3.40 -3.78 4.93
CA ILE A 230 2.16 -4.54 4.98
C ILE A 230 2.11 -5.57 3.85
N ILE A 231 1.35 -6.64 4.05
CA ILE A 231 0.70 -7.33 2.94
C ILE A 231 -0.48 -6.48 2.45
N ASN A 232 -0.50 -6.19 1.15
CA ASN A 232 -1.57 -5.51 0.45
C ASN A 232 -2.69 -6.50 0.14
N LEU A 233 -3.92 -6.22 0.60
CA LEU A 233 -5.06 -7.10 0.36
C LEU A 233 -5.75 -6.87 -0.98
N PHE A 234 -5.49 -5.74 -1.66
CA PHE A 234 -6.14 -5.41 -2.93
C PHE A 234 -6.05 -6.54 -3.99
N PRO A 235 -4.87 -7.18 -4.23
CA PRO A 235 -4.77 -8.30 -5.17
C PRO A 235 -5.61 -9.53 -4.79
N TYR A 236 -6.04 -9.63 -3.53
CA TYR A 236 -6.78 -10.77 -2.98
C TYR A 236 -8.28 -10.52 -2.85
N VAL A 237 -8.78 -9.30 -3.05
CA VAL A 237 -10.20 -8.93 -2.84
C VAL A 237 -11.15 -9.87 -3.57
N LYS A 238 -10.88 -10.15 -4.85
CA LYS A 238 -11.71 -11.08 -5.65
C LYS A 238 -11.73 -12.49 -5.04
N TRP A 239 -10.57 -12.99 -4.62
CA TRP A 239 -10.48 -14.28 -3.95
C TRP A 239 -11.25 -14.28 -2.63
N ILE A 240 -11.09 -13.23 -1.81
CA ILE A 240 -11.76 -13.10 -0.52
C ILE A 240 -13.28 -13.10 -0.70
N HIS A 241 -13.81 -12.25 -1.58
CA HIS A 241 -15.24 -12.18 -1.88
C HIS A 241 -15.81 -13.53 -2.34
N THR A 242 -15.06 -14.23 -3.20
CA THR A 242 -15.43 -15.59 -3.66
C THR A 242 -15.53 -16.56 -2.48
N GLN A 243 -14.58 -16.55 -1.55
CA GLN A 243 -14.59 -17.46 -0.40
C GLN A 243 -15.73 -17.17 0.58
N ILE A 244 -16.14 -15.89 0.71
CA ILE A 244 -17.21 -15.50 1.64
C ILE A 244 -18.60 -15.44 0.99
N GLY A 245 -18.73 -15.89 -0.26
CA GLY A 245 -20.01 -15.99 -0.97
C GLY A 245 -20.60 -14.65 -1.41
N ILE A 246 -19.77 -13.62 -1.61
CA ILE A 246 -20.21 -12.35 -2.22
C ILE A 246 -20.10 -12.50 -3.75
N GLU A 247 -21.24 -12.43 -4.45
CA GLU A 247 -21.27 -12.46 -5.91
C GLU A 247 -20.55 -11.24 -6.50
N VAL A 248 -19.51 -11.49 -7.29
CA VAL A 248 -18.71 -10.46 -7.98
C VAL A 248 -19.40 -10.06 -9.29
N ASN A 249 -20.72 -9.82 -9.25
CA ASN A 249 -21.54 -9.48 -10.42
C ASN A 249 -21.79 -7.96 -10.56
N SER A 250 -21.15 -7.13 -9.74
CA SER A 250 -21.32 -5.67 -9.72
C SER A 250 -20.02 -4.85 -9.79
N LEU A 251 -18.87 -5.49 -10.03
CA LEU A 251 -17.60 -4.76 -10.28
C LEU A 251 -17.27 -4.64 -11.78
N ASP A 252 -18.12 -5.16 -12.66
CA ASP A 252 -17.87 -5.21 -14.13
C ASP A 252 -19.10 -4.80 -14.98
N SER A 253 -20.15 -4.23 -14.39
CA SER A 253 -21.36 -3.80 -15.13
C SER A 253 -21.44 -2.28 -15.27
N GLY A 254 -20.58 -1.75 -16.14
CA GLY A 254 -20.62 -0.38 -16.65
C GLY A 254 -20.47 -0.35 -18.18
N ASP A 255 -21.59 -0.47 -18.87
CA ASP A 255 -21.86 -0.08 -20.27
C ASP A 255 -20.96 -0.67 -21.40
N SER A 256 -21.57 -1.46 -22.27
CA SER A 256 -20.94 -2.21 -23.37
C SER A 256 -20.52 -1.34 -24.57
N SER A 257 -20.90 -0.06 -24.60
CA SER A 257 -20.34 0.95 -25.51
C SER A 257 -18.95 1.42 -25.06
N SER A 258 -18.76 1.55 -23.74
CA SER A 258 -17.51 2.04 -23.13
C SER A 258 -16.34 1.06 -23.27
N THR A 259 -16.61 -0.23 -23.49
CA THR A 259 -15.61 -1.29 -23.32
C THR A 259 -14.57 -1.37 -24.45
N ARG A 260 -14.89 -0.92 -25.67
CA ARG A 260 -13.90 -0.85 -26.76
C ARG A 260 -12.98 0.36 -26.59
N GLU A 261 -13.54 1.50 -26.23
CA GLU A 261 -12.77 2.72 -25.95
C GLU A 261 -11.97 2.57 -24.67
N HIS A 262 -12.52 2.02 -23.58
CA HIS A 262 -11.77 1.70 -22.36
C HIS A 262 -10.65 0.67 -22.59
N LYS A 263 -10.87 -0.37 -23.42
CA LYS A 263 -9.80 -1.32 -23.78
C LYS A 263 -8.72 -0.65 -24.62
N MET A 264 -9.09 0.28 -25.50
CA MET A 264 -8.15 1.05 -26.29
C MET A 264 -7.36 2.04 -25.42
N ILE A 265 -8.03 2.74 -24.51
CA ILE A 265 -7.44 3.66 -23.54
C ILE A 265 -6.52 2.90 -22.59
N ASN A 266 -6.94 1.78 -22.01
CA ASN A 266 -6.07 0.98 -21.14
C ASN A 266 -4.85 0.42 -21.89
N LYS A 267 -5.00 0.10 -23.19
CA LYS A 267 -3.88 -0.32 -24.03
C LYS A 267 -2.91 0.83 -24.33
N ILE A 268 -3.43 2.03 -24.58
CA ILE A 268 -2.62 3.26 -24.75
C ILE A 268 -1.93 3.60 -23.44
N LEU A 269 -2.66 3.61 -22.32
CA LEU A 269 -2.16 3.88 -20.97
C LEU A 269 -1.05 2.90 -20.58
N ASN A 270 -1.22 1.60 -20.82
CA ASN A 270 -0.20 0.61 -20.51
C ASN A 270 1.04 0.75 -21.39
N ASN A 271 0.89 1.15 -22.65
CA ASN A 271 2.02 1.43 -23.53
C ASN A 271 2.75 2.72 -23.10
N ASP A 272 2.02 3.74 -22.68
CA ASP A 272 2.58 5.01 -22.22
C ASP A 272 3.26 4.84 -20.85
N ILE A 273 2.71 4.02 -19.95
CA ILE A 273 3.37 3.59 -18.70
C ILE A 273 4.68 2.88 -19.03
N LYS A 274 4.65 1.91 -19.94
CA LYS A 274 5.87 1.19 -20.35
C LYS A 274 6.93 2.11 -20.97
N GLN A 275 6.53 3.07 -21.80
CA GLN A 275 7.44 4.08 -22.34
C GLN A 275 7.96 5.03 -21.26
N SER A 276 7.14 5.38 -20.26
CA SER A 276 7.56 6.23 -19.14
C SER A 276 8.58 5.54 -18.22
N GLU A 277 8.43 4.23 -17.99
CA GLU A 277 9.39 3.40 -17.26
C GLU A 277 10.72 3.30 -18.03
N GLU A 278 10.66 3.19 -19.36
CA GLU A 278 11.83 3.15 -20.23
C GLU A 278 12.57 4.50 -20.26
N LEU A 279 11.83 5.62 -20.31
CA LEU A 279 12.37 6.98 -20.16
C LEU A 279 13.02 7.21 -18.80
N GLN A 280 12.41 6.71 -17.71
CA GLN A 280 12.97 6.82 -16.36
C GLN A 280 14.26 5.99 -16.22
N ARG A 281 14.29 4.79 -16.81
CA ARG A 281 15.49 3.95 -16.87
C ARG A 281 16.61 4.60 -17.68
N LEU A 282 16.29 5.20 -18.82
CA LEU A 282 17.25 5.94 -19.65
C LEU A 282 17.76 7.19 -18.93
N SER A 283 16.90 7.93 -18.24
CA SER A 283 17.30 9.09 -17.42
C SER A 283 18.30 8.70 -16.34
N GLN A 284 18.06 7.59 -15.63
CA GLN A 284 18.99 7.09 -14.61
C GLN A 284 20.32 6.65 -15.22
N LEU A 285 20.28 5.97 -16.38
CA LEU A 285 21.48 5.56 -17.10
C LEU A 285 22.31 6.77 -17.56
N MET A 286 21.65 7.84 -18.01
CA MET A 286 22.30 9.09 -18.41
C MET A 286 22.88 9.86 -17.22
N GLU A 287 22.23 9.87 -16.05
CA GLU A 287 22.80 10.46 -14.83
C GLU A 287 24.09 9.75 -14.41
N VAL A 288 24.11 8.41 -14.48
CA VAL A 288 25.31 7.61 -14.19
C VAL A 288 26.42 7.92 -15.22
N LYS A 289 26.13 7.84 -16.52
CA LYS A 289 27.12 8.17 -17.57
C LYS A 289 27.61 9.61 -17.49
N SER A 290 26.75 10.57 -17.15
CA SER A 290 27.12 11.97 -16.92
C SER A 290 28.08 12.13 -15.73
N SER A 291 27.96 11.30 -14.70
CA SER A 291 28.84 11.33 -13.53
C SER A 291 30.22 10.70 -13.78
N GLU A 292 30.30 9.77 -14.73
CA GLU A 292 31.53 9.07 -15.12
C GLU A 292 32.36 9.85 -16.16
N CYS A 293 31.73 10.75 -16.92
CA CYS A 293 32.39 11.53 -17.96
C CYS A 293 33.13 12.76 -17.39
N LYS A 294 34.41 12.60 -17.03
CA LYS A 294 35.24 13.68 -16.47
C LYS A 294 35.80 14.68 -17.50
N THR A 295 35.67 14.44 -18.80
CA THR A 295 36.35 15.26 -19.83
C THR A 295 35.57 15.50 -21.14
N CYS A 296 34.24 15.36 -21.20
CA CYS A 296 33.49 15.80 -22.40
C CYS A 296 32.87 17.18 -22.19
N CYS A 297 33.64 18.22 -22.51
CA CYS A 297 33.14 19.59 -22.60
C CYS A 297 32.49 19.84 -23.97
N SER A 298 31.17 19.99 -23.96
CA SER A 298 30.32 20.88 -24.80
C SER A 298 28.85 20.46 -24.65
N ASN A 299 28.57 19.16 -24.53
CA ASN A 299 27.21 18.60 -24.49
C ASN A 299 26.68 18.27 -23.08
N ILE A 300 27.43 18.52 -21.99
CA ILE A 300 26.94 18.25 -20.62
C ILE A 300 25.73 19.14 -20.29
N SER A 301 25.73 20.41 -20.72
CA SER A 301 24.61 21.31 -20.49
C SER A 301 23.35 20.89 -21.25
N ASP A 302 23.49 20.44 -22.50
CA ASP A 302 22.40 19.90 -23.32
C ASP A 302 21.86 18.59 -22.73
N LEU A 303 22.74 17.70 -22.25
CA LEU A 303 22.34 16.46 -21.57
C LEU A 303 21.62 16.73 -20.24
N GLN A 304 22.10 17.69 -19.46
CA GLN A 304 21.43 18.12 -18.22
C GLN A 304 20.07 18.75 -18.50
N GLN A 305 19.96 19.55 -19.56
CA GLN A 305 18.69 20.12 -20.01
C GLN A 305 17.73 19.02 -20.47
N ILE A 306 18.20 18.05 -21.26
CA ILE A 306 17.40 16.90 -21.71
C ILE A 306 16.90 16.07 -20.50
N VAL A 307 17.75 15.81 -19.51
CA VAL A 307 17.35 15.13 -18.26
C VAL A 307 16.31 15.94 -17.47
N GLN A 308 16.47 17.26 -17.41
CA GLN A 308 15.51 18.14 -16.74
C GLN A 308 14.16 18.17 -17.45
N GLU A 309 14.15 18.28 -18.78
CA GLU A 309 12.94 18.20 -19.61
C GLU A 309 12.23 16.85 -19.45
N MET A 310 12.99 15.75 -19.33
CA MET A 310 12.42 14.42 -19.03
C MET A 310 11.79 14.35 -17.65
N LYS A 311 12.41 14.90 -16.61
CA LYS A 311 11.85 14.94 -15.25
C LYS A 311 10.55 15.75 -15.20
N GLU A 312 10.51 16.87 -15.89
CA GLU A 312 9.32 17.73 -15.95
C GLU A 312 8.18 17.06 -16.73
N ASN A 313 8.49 16.46 -17.88
CA ASN A 313 7.50 15.72 -18.65
C ASN A 313 6.96 14.50 -17.90
N TYR A 314 7.82 13.75 -17.20
CA TYR A 314 7.40 12.65 -16.33
C TYR A 314 6.47 13.14 -15.19
N GLY A 315 6.81 14.26 -14.55
CA GLY A 315 5.97 14.89 -13.54
C GLY A 315 4.60 15.30 -14.09
N ARG A 316 4.55 15.77 -15.35
CA ARG A 316 3.30 16.11 -16.05
C ARG A 316 2.47 14.87 -16.36
N VAL A 317 3.07 13.83 -16.95
CA VAL A 317 2.42 12.54 -17.23
C VAL A 317 1.82 11.97 -15.94
N LYS A 318 2.57 11.96 -14.84
CA LYS A 318 2.11 11.46 -13.53
C LYS A 318 0.91 12.26 -12.98
N LYS A 319 0.92 13.58 -13.13
CA LYS A 319 -0.16 14.47 -12.70
C LYS A 319 -1.41 14.28 -13.55
N ASP A 320 -1.25 14.18 -14.86
CA ASP A 320 -2.34 14.02 -15.81
C ASP A 320 -2.93 12.61 -15.76
N LEU A 321 -2.14 11.58 -15.46
CA LEU A 321 -2.61 10.22 -15.13
C LEU A 321 -3.49 10.22 -13.88
N GLY A 322 -3.09 10.98 -12.85
CA GLY A 322 -3.90 11.23 -11.67
C GLY A 322 -5.21 11.96 -11.99
N ALA A 323 -5.22 12.86 -12.97
CA ALA A 323 -6.42 13.52 -13.45
C ALA A 323 -7.33 12.59 -14.28
N VAL A 324 -6.77 11.69 -15.10
CA VAL A 324 -7.53 10.68 -15.87
C VAL A 324 -8.23 9.68 -14.94
N LEU A 325 -7.57 9.24 -13.87
CA LEU A 325 -8.17 8.42 -12.80
C LEU A 325 -9.32 9.13 -12.08
N LEU A 326 -9.28 10.47 -11.96
CA LEU A 326 -10.37 11.28 -11.40
C LEU A 326 -11.53 11.51 -12.39
N VAL A 327 -11.29 11.41 -13.70
CA VAL A 327 -12.28 11.69 -14.77
C VAL A 327 -13.16 10.49 -15.14
N GLN A 328 -12.84 9.28 -14.67
CA GLN A 328 -13.76 8.13 -14.79
C GLN A 328 -15.16 8.37 -14.16
N ASN A 329 -15.36 9.52 -13.49
CA ASN A 329 -16.61 9.99 -12.89
C ASN A 329 -17.27 11.24 -13.56
N MET A 330 -16.89 11.70 -14.76
CA MET A 330 -17.53 12.90 -15.38
C MET A 330 -17.82 12.80 -16.89
N GLU A 331 -18.91 13.47 -17.31
CA GLU A 331 -19.59 13.46 -18.62
C GLU A 331 -18.71 13.58 -19.89
N GLU A 332 -19.20 12.96 -20.99
CA GLU A 332 -18.57 12.73 -22.30
C GLU A 332 -17.86 13.94 -22.95
N LYS A 333 -18.23 15.17 -22.63
CA LYS A 333 -17.65 16.36 -23.29
C LYS A 333 -16.20 16.65 -22.88
N LYS A 334 -15.78 16.25 -21.67
CA LYS A 334 -14.37 16.34 -21.23
C LYS A 334 -13.50 15.22 -21.79
N HIS A 335 -14.10 14.14 -22.27
CA HIS A 335 -13.40 12.93 -22.71
C HIS A 335 -12.58 13.16 -24.00
N ASN A 336 -13.14 13.91 -24.95
CA ASN A 336 -12.48 14.19 -26.23
C ASN A 336 -11.29 15.16 -26.12
N ASP A 337 -11.37 16.13 -25.21
CA ASP A 337 -10.27 17.06 -24.95
C ASP A 337 -9.08 16.30 -24.33
N ILE A 338 -9.35 15.38 -23.41
CA ILE A 338 -8.33 14.54 -22.77
C ILE A 338 -7.69 13.56 -23.76
N ILE A 339 -8.48 12.94 -24.65
CA ILE A 339 -7.93 12.09 -25.72
C ILE A 339 -6.99 12.89 -26.63
N THR A 340 -7.31 14.16 -26.89
CA THR A 340 -6.49 15.04 -27.70
C THR A 340 -5.18 15.39 -26.99
N ASP A 341 -5.22 15.65 -25.69
CA ASP A 341 -4.03 15.89 -24.87
C ASP A 341 -3.14 14.65 -24.77
N ILE A 342 -3.71 13.45 -24.63
CA ILE A 342 -2.98 12.17 -24.63
C ILE A 342 -2.23 11.98 -25.96
N LYS A 343 -2.89 12.24 -27.11
CA LYS A 343 -2.24 12.12 -28.43
C LYS A 343 -1.07 13.08 -28.58
N ARG A 344 -1.23 14.34 -28.17
CA ARG A 344 -0.18 15.36 -28.21
C ARG A 344 1.01 15.01 -27.32
N MET A 345 0.74 14.38 -26.18
CA MET A 345 1.75 13.90 -25.25
C MET A 345 2.56 12.73 -25.84
N ASN A 346 1.89 11.78 -26.51
CA ASN A 346 2.53 10.65 -27.18
C ASN A 346 3.46 11.11 -28.32
N GLU A 347 3.06 12.11 -29.11
CA GLU A 347 3.92 12.73 -30.13
C GLU A 347 5.16 13.40 -29.52
N THR A 348 5.01 14.03 -28.35
CA THR A 348 6.12 14.69 -27.64
C THR A 348 7.14 13.66 -27.13
N VAL A 349 6.65 12.56 -26.54
CA VAL A 349 7.47 11.43 -26.09
C VAL A 349 8.21 10.78 -27.26
N HIS A 350 7.51 10.54 -28.37
CA HIS A 350 8.10 9.94 -29.56
C HIS A 350 9.24 10.79 -30.14
N ASN A 351 9.07 12.12 -30.19
CA ASN A 351 10.11 13.05 -30.66
C ASN A 351 11.34 13.08 -29.73
N LEU A 352 11.15 12.96 -28.42
CA LEU A 352 12.26 12.89 -27.46
C LEU A 352 13.06 11.58 -27.60
N LEU A 353 12.36 10.45 -27.78
CA LEU A 353 13.00 9.16 -28.03
C LEU A 353 13.81 9.17 -29.34
N GLN A 354 13.31 9.82 -30.39
CA GLN A 354 14.07 10.00 -31.63
C GLN A 354 15.34 10.83 -31.42
N LYS A 355 15.26 11.96 -30.70
CA LYS A 355 16.44 12.78 -30.36
C LYS A 355 17.49 12.01 -29.55
N LEU A 356 17.06 11.13 -28.64
CA LEU A 356 17.95 10.29 -27.84
C LEU A 356 18.66 9.20 -28.65
N SER A 357 17.99 8.61 -29.65
CA SER A 357 18.60 7.59 -30.52
C SER A 357 19.82 8.13 -31.28
N VAL A 358 19.79 9.41 -31.63
CA VAL A 358 20.90 10.13 -32.30
C VAL A 358 22.10 10.30 -31.34
N ILE A 359 21.86 10.46 -30.04
CA ILE A 359 22.91 10.62 -29.02
C ILE A 359 23.58 9.27 -28.69
N SER A 360 22.82 8.17 -28.71
CA SER A 360 23.37 6.81 -28.49
C SER A 360 24.27 6.27 -29.63
N MET A 361 24.36 7.00 -30.74
CA MET A 361 25.19 6.65 -31.91
C MET A 361 26.51 7.42 -31.98
N LEU A 362 26.83 8.26 -30.99
CA LEU A 362 28.14 8.91 -30.92
C LEU A 362 29.21 7.85 -30.58
N PRO A 363 30.31 7.76 -31.35
CA PRO A 363 31.33 6.75 -31.11
C PRO A 363 31.97 6.96 -29.74
N ASP A 364 32.15 5.86 -29.01
CA ASP A 364 33.03 5.82 -27.84
C ASP A 364 34.46 6.05 -28.33
N GLU A 365 34.91 7.30 -28.36
CA GLU A 365 36.34 7.61 -28.49
C GLU A 365 37.00 7.53 -27.11
N THR A 366 38.05 6.72 -27.09
CA THR A 366 38.90 6.23 -25.99
C THR A 366 39.48 7.28 -25.06
#